data_AF-A0A3L7N796-F1
#
_entry.id   AF-A0A3L7N796-F1
#
_cell.length_a   1.000
_cell.length_b   1.000
_cell.length_c   1.000
_cell.angle_alpha   90.00
_cell.angle_beta   90.00
_cell.angle_gamma   90.00
#
_symmetry.space_group_name_H-M   'P 1'
#
loop_
_entity.id
_entity.type
_entity.pdbx_description
1 polymer ?
#
loop_
_entity_poly.entity_id
_entity_poly.type
_entity_poly.pdbx_seq_one_letter_code
_entity_poly.pdbx_strand_id
1 'polypeptide(L)'
;MGPRGKVAKWQRWQRWIHESGNSIVNSTNVKLNSDGTFTVHFGSTEVCGDVPNRINVAEGWNLLRRIYRPGSSELDGIYKLPLAEEMR
;
A
#
# COMPACT_ATOMS: atom_id res chain seq x y z
N MET A 1 32.89 15.64 -10.68
CA MET A 1 31.69 15.29 -11.48
C MET A 1 30.52 15.17 -10.52
N GLY A 2 29.69 16.21 -10.41
CA GLY A 2 28.60 16.27 -9.42
C GLY A 2 27.45 15.30 -9.72
N PRO A 3 26.60 14.97 -8.74
CA PRO A 3 25.50 14.03 -8.95
C PRO A 3 24.53 14.59 -10.00
N ARG A 4 24.36 13.85 -11.10
CA ARG A 4 23.40 14.18 -12.15
C ARG A 4 21.98 13.99 -11.60
N GLY A 5 21.17 15.06 -11.65
CA GLY A 5 19.76 15.01 -11.30
C GLY A 5 19.02 13.97 -12.16
N LYS A 6 18.10 13.23 -11.53
CA LYS A 6 17.21 12.29 -12.23
C LYS A 6 15.89 12.99 -12.53
N VAL A 7 15.38 12.82 -13.75
CA VAL A 7 14.02 13.25 -14.13
C VAL A 7 13.18 12.02 -14.42
N ALA A 8 11.95 11.99 -13.93
CA ALA A 8 10.99 10.93 -14.21
C ALA A 8 9.75 11.53 -14.88
N LYS A 9 9.30 10.93 -15.99
CA LYS A 9 8.07 11.31 -16.68
C LYS A 9 6.96 10.37 -16.25
N TRP A 10 6.20 10.79 -15.24
CA TRP A 10 5.06 10.04 -14.74
C TRP A 10 3.93 10.07 -15.77
N GLN A 11 3.51 8.89 -16.26
CA GLN A 11 2.30 8.78 -17.07
C GLN A 11 1.07 8.81 -16.16
N ARG A 12 -0.07 9.22 -16.72
CA ARG A 12 -1.37 9.60 -16.13
C ARG A 12 -1.98 8.69 -15.03
N TRP A 13 -1.42 7.51 -14.77
CA TRP A 13 -1.98 6.43 -13.96
C TRP A 13 -1.95 6.68 -12.44
N GLN A 14 -0.88 7.26 -11.89
CA GLN A 14 -0.80 7.50 -10.44
C GLN A 14 -1.77 8.57 -9.94
N ARG A 15 -2.14 9.52 -10.80
CA ARG A 15 -3.10 10.58 -10.47
C ARG A 15 -4.50 10.01 -10.21
N TRP A 16 -4.92 9.04 -11.03
CA TRP A 16 -6.24 8.41 -10.93
C TRP A 16 -6.46 7.71 -9.59
N ILE A 17 -5.46 6.97 -9.10
CA ILE A 17 -5.55 6.27 -7.82
C ILE A 17 -5.63 7.28 -6.66
N HIS A 18 -4.87 8.38 -6.74
CA HIS A 18 -4.88 9.42 -5.69
C HIS A 18 -6.21 10.19 -5.63
N GLU A 19 -6.81 10.50 -6.79
CA GLU A 19 -8.12 11.18 -6.88
C GLU A 19 -9.27 10.30 -6.36
N SER A 20 -9.14 8.97 -6.42
CA SER A 20 -10.16 8.03 -5.95
C SER A 20 -10.32 7.92 -4.42
N GLY A 21 -9.49 8.61 -3.63
CA GLY A 21 -9.59 8.66 -2.17
C GLY A 21 -9.10 7.41 -1.41
N ASN A 22 -9.04 6.24 -2.06
CA ASN A 22 -8.61 4.96 -1.47
C ASN A 22 -7.25 4.52 -2.04
N SER A 23 -6.21 5.30 -1.74
CA SER A 23 -4.84 5.05 -2.24
C SER A 23 -3.82 4.72 -1.15
N ILE A 24 -4.21 4.80 0.12
CA ILE A 24 -3.31 4.61 1.26
C ILE A 24 -4.06 4.09 2.48
N VAL A 25 -3.43 3.14 3.18
CA VAL A 25 -3.78 2.74 4.55
C VAL A 25 -2.62 3.11 5.46
N ASN A 26 -2.90 3.75 6.59
CA ASN A 26 -1.92 4.21 7.55
C ASN A 26 -2.52 4.23 8.98
N SER A 27 -1.73 4.67 9.96
CA SER A 27 -2.10 4.66 11.37
C SER A 27 -3.32 5.52 11.75
N THR A 28 -3.79 6.43 10.88
CA THR A 28 -4.95 7.28 11.17
C THR A 28 -6.25 6.76 10.58
N ASN A 29 -6.20 5.91 9.55
CA ASN A 29 -7.40 5.40 8.87
C ASN A 29 -7.57 3.88 8.95
N VAL A 30 -6.55 3.14 9.40
CA VAL A 30 -6.62 1.68 9.49
C VAL A 30 -7.73 1.22 10.46
N LYS A 31 -8.47 0.21 10.02
CA LYS A 31 -9.39 -0.57 10.87
C LYS A 31 -8.69 -1.85 11.27
N LEU A 32 -8.55 -2.06 12.58
CA LEU A 32 -7.92 -3.25 13.14
C LEU A 32 -8.92 -4.40 13.24
N ASN A 33 -8.40 -5.61 13.12
CA ASN A 33 -9.06 -6.86 13.46
C ASN A 33 -9.17 -6.99 14.99
N SER A 34 -9.99 -7.93 15.47
CA SER A 34 -10.17 -8.18 16.91
C SER A 34 -8.89 -8.66 17.62
N ASP A 35 -7.94 -9.23 16.89
CA ASP A 35 -6.65 -9.68 17.40
C ASP A 35 -5.57 -8.58 17.35
N GLY A 36 -5.93 -7.36 16.94
CA GLY A 36 -5.01 -6.23 16.81
C GLY A 36 -4.19 -6.21 15.52
N THR A 37 -4.37 -7.18 14.62
CA THR A 37 -3.81 -7.14 13.26
C THR A 37 -4.66 -6.26 12.33
N PHE A 38 -4.33 -6.17 11.05
CA PHE A 38 -5.19 -5.55 10.05
C PHE A 38 -5.01 -6.24 8.69
N THR A 39 -6.10 -6.27 7.93
CA THR A 39 -6.13 -6.79 6.56
C THR A 39 -6.23 -5.62 5.59
N VAL A 40 -5.49 -5.66 4.47
CA VAL A 40 -5.58 -4.66 3.38
C VAL A 40 -6.13 -5.35 2.15
N HIS A 41 -7.17 -4.78 1.55
CA HIS A 41 -7.79 -5.31 0.33
C HIS A 41 -7.30 -4.50 -0.88
N PHE A 42 -6.75 -5.18 -1.88
CA PHE A 42 -6.21 -4.54 -3.08
C PHE A 42 -7.17 -4.75 -4.25
N GLY A 43 -7.85 -3.70 -4.69
CA GLY A 43 -8.79 -3.76 -5.80
C GLY A 43 -9.85 -2.66 -5.74
N SER A 44 -10.70 -2.63 -6.77
CA SER A 44 -11.82 -1.69 -6.84
C SER A 44 -13.00 -2.16 -5.97
N THR A 45 -14.04 -1.33 -5.82
CA THR A 45 -15.26 -1.71 -5.10
C THR A 45 -15.95 -2.91 -5.74
N GLU A 46 -15.87 -3.03 -7.07
CA GLU A 46 -16.49 -4.10 -7.84
C GLU A 46 -15.81 -5.46 -7.56
N VAL A 47 -14.51 -5.45 -7.25
CA VAL A 47 -13.72 -6.66 -6.98
C VAL A 47 -13.74 -7.02 -5.50
N CYS A 48 -13.55 -6.04 -4.60
CA CYS A 48 -13.43 -6.30 -3.16
C CYS A 48 -14.72 -6.10 -2.37
N GLY A 49 -15.72 -5.45 -2.95
CA GLY A 49 -16.86 -4.90 -2.21
C GLY A 49 -16.50 -3.63 -1.43
N ASP A 50 -17.44 -3.22 -0.57
CA ASP A 50 -17.27 -2.15 0.40
C ASP A 50 -16.68 -2.72 1.70
N VAL A 51 -15.36 -2.90 1.70
CA VAL A 51 -14.59 -3.48 2.79
C VAL A 51 -13.61 -2.47 3.39
N PRO A 52 -13.30 -2.57 4.70
CA PRO A 52 -12.32 -1.69 5.32
C PRO A 52 -10.92 -1.86 4.71
N ASN A 53 -10.09 -0.83 4.87
CA ASN A 53 -8.67 -0.82 4.45
C ASN A 53 -8.46 -1.16 2.96
N ARG A 54 -9.41 -0.80 2.08
CA ARG A 54 -9.26 -1.03 0.64
C ARG A 54 -8.33 -0.01 0.00
N ILE A 55 -7.45 -0.49 -0.87
CA ILE A 55 -6.63 0.33 -1.75
C ILE A 55 -6.98 -0.03 -3.19
N ASN A 56 -7.39 0.97 -3.97
CA ASN A 56 -7.60 0.80 -5.40
C ASN A 56 -6.24 0.55 -6.07
N VAL A 57 -6.15 -0.54 -6.83
CA VAL A 57 -4.95 -0.89 -7.60
C VAL A 57 -5.28 -1.03 -9.09
N ALA A 58 -4.28 -0.80 -9.94
CA ALA A 58 -4.34 -1.04 -11.37
C ALA A 58 -3.58 -2.32 -11.75
N GLU A 59 -3.71 -2.79 -12.98
CA GLU A 59 -2.88 -3.89 -13.49
C GLU A 59 -1.37 -3.53 -13.40
N GLY A 60 -0.54 -4.51 -13.02
CA GLY A 60 0.91 -4.32 -12.91
C GLY A 60 1.36 -3.42 -11.75
N TRP A 61 0.53 -3.26 -10.72
CA TRP A 61 0.82 -2.44 -9.55
C TRP A 61 2.00 -2.96 -8.71
N ASN A 62 2.52 -2.06 -7.88
CA ASN A 62 3.52 -2.36 -6.87
C ASN A 62 3.13 -1.72 -5.52
N LEU A 63 3.66 -2.27 -4.43
CA LEU A 63 3.40 -1.79 -3.07
C LEU A 63 4.61 -1.02 -2.52
N LEU A 64 4.34 0.09 -1.83
CA LEU A 64 5.32 0.78 -0.99
C LEU A 64 4.81 0.86 0.45
N ARG A 65 5.53 0.22 1.37
CA ARG A 65 5.33 0.41 2.82
C ARG A 65 6.31 1.45 3.33
N ARG A 66 5.82 2.41 4.11
CA ARG A 66 6.65 3.39 4.84
C ARG A 66 6.56 3.08 6.32
N ILE A 67 7.70 2.85 6.95
CA ILE A 67 7.80 2.61 8.40
C ILE A 67 8.54 3.79 9.01
N TYR A 68 7.89 4.47 9.93
CA TYR A 68 8.48 5.59 10.65
C TYR A 68 9.00 5.09 11.99
N ARG A 69 10.30 5.28 12.24
CA ARG A 69 11.00 4.74 13.42
C ARG A 69 10.88 3.20 13.51
N PRO A 70 11.41 2.45 12.52
CA PRO A 70 11.36 1.00 12.54
C PRO A 70 12.06 0.42 13.78
N GLY A 71 11.47 -0.61 14.37
CA GLY A 71 12.11 -1.42 15.40
C GLY A 71 13.17 -2.37 14.83
N SER A 72 13.88 -3.09 15.71
CA SER A 72 14.95 -4.01 15.31
C SER A 72 14.48 -5.10 14.35
N SER A 73 13.29 -5.68 14.53
CA SER A 73 12.77 -6.73 13.65
C SER A 73 12.67 -6.31 12.17
N GLU A 74 12.35 -5.04 11.91
CA GLU A 74 12.30 -4.47 10.56
C GLU A 74 13.71 -4.13 10.05
N LEU A 75 14.56 -3.55 10.90
CA LEU A 75 15.94 -3.18 10.56
C LEU A 75 16.82 -4.40 10.26
N ASP A 76 16.66 -5.47 11.03
CA ASP A 76 17.40 -6.72 10.90
C ASP A 76 16.79 -7.64 9.83
N GLY A 77 15.68 -7.22 9.20
CA GLY A 77 15.00 -7.97 8.14
C GLY A 77 14.34 -9.26 8.62
N ILE A 78 14.11 -9.41 9.92
CA ILE A 78 13.43 -10.56 10.54
C ILE A 78 11.95 -10.53 10.16
N TYR A 79 11.31 -9.36 10.23
CA TYR A 79 9.93 -9.20 9.80
C TYR A 79 9.82 -9.33 8.28
N LYS A 80 8.91 -10.20 7.82
CA LYS A 80 8.57 -10.35 6.40
C LYS A 80 7.16 -9.86 6.18
N LEU A 81 6.99 -9.02 5.17
CA LEU A 81 5.66 -8.62 4.73
C LEU A 81 4.92 -9.87 4.22
N PRO A 82 3.68 -10.12 4.66
CA PRO A 82 2.87 -11.17 4.06
C PRO A 82 2.66 -10.87 2.57
N LEU A 83 2.69 -11.92 1.75
CA LEU A 83 2.33 -11.80 0.34
C LEU A 83 0.83 -11.55 0.23
N ALA A 84 0.43 -10.73 -0.74
CA ALA A 84 -0.98 -10.60 -1.08
C ALA A 84 -1.45 -11.92 -1.72
N GLU A 85 -2.60 -12.40 -1.26
CA GLU A 85 -3.25 -13.59 -1.80
C GLU A 85 -4.48 -13.18 -2.61
N GLU A 86 -4.87 -14.03 -3.56
CA GLU A 86 -6.11 -13.83 -4.31
C GLU A 86 -7.31 -14.01 -3.36
N MET A 87 -8.25 -13.07 -3.40
CA MET A 87 -9.49 -13.21 -2.64
C MET A 87 -10.30 -14.35 -3.24
N ARG A 88 -10.66 -15.33 -2.39
CA ARG A 88 -11.52 -16.44 -2.75
C ARG A 88 -13.00 -16.08 -2.63
#